data_AF-A0A3M1SVI8-F1
#
_entry.id   AF-A0A3M1SVI8-F1
#
_cell.length_a   1.000
_cell.length_b   1.000
_cell.length_c   1.000
_cell.angle_alpha   90.00
_cell.angle_beta   90.00
_cell.angle_gamma   90.00
#
_symmetry.space_group_name_H-M   'P 1'
#
loop_
_entity.id
_entity.type
_entity.pdbx_description
1 polymer ?
#
loop_
_entity_poly.entity_id
_entity_poly.type
_entity_poly.pdbx_seq_one_letter_code
_entity_poly.pdbx_strand_id
1 'polypeptide(L)'
;MKMDTFLERVPEAFATEILAALPGPDRKDLVRRHGARVKIGAGTLKRAQRLAKECRLLLSALRKSDDVDAKRSFLQGWLARRAQMIVAFLDAWEVEHQGGIVEDFSWVESLDAEKVKRSLETVREQLPDLEPVAPLVYFAYLELPVTEEVLDVEALWRSLTPAAAEG
;
A
#
# COMPACT_ATOMS: atom_id res chain seq x y z
N MET A 1 7.06 9.96 0.13
CA MET A 1 7.51 8.74 0.83
C MET A 1 7.91 7.72 -0.21
N LYS A 2 9.15 7.23 -0.11
CA LYS A 2 9.65 6.17 -1.00
C LYS A 2 9.01 4.82 -0.65
N MET A 3 8.86 3.95 -1.64
CA MET A 3 8.26 2.64 -1.46
C MET A 3 8.99 1.81 -0.39
N ASP A 4 10.32 1.89 -0.35
CA ASP A 4 11.13 1.16 0.62
C ASP A 4 10.87 1.61 2.05
N THR A 5 10.75 2.92 2.27
CA THR A 5 10.39 3.49 3.57
C THR A 5 9.02 2.98 4.04
N PHE A 6 8.04 2.89 3.14
CA PHE A 6 6.73 2.30 3.46
C PHE A 6 6.88 0.83 3.85
N LEU A 7 7.56 0.02 3.03
CA LEU A 7 7.71 -1.40 3.25
C LEU A 7 8.47 -1.72 4.53
N GLU A 8 9.42 -0.89 4.95
CA GLU A 8 10.17 -1.04 6.20
C GLU A 8 9.30 -0.82 7.44
N ARG A 9 8.36 0.13 7.35
CA ARG A 9 7.60 0.64 8.49
C ARG A 9 6.20 0.04 8.61
N VAL A 10 5.66 -0.53 7.53
CA VAL A 10 4.30 -1.08 7.52
C VAL A 10 4.09 -2.12 8.62
N PRO A 11 3.06 -1.98 9.49
CA PRO A 11 2.77 -2.98 10.52
C PRO A 11 2.42 -4.35 9.92
N GLU A 12 2.87 -5.44 10.56
CA GLU A 12 2.69 -6.81 10.02
C GLU A 12 1.22 -7.17 9.78
N ALA A 13 0.33 -6.77 10.70
CA ALA A 13 -1.10 -7.02 10.58
C ALA A 13 -1.68 -6.36 9.32
N PHE A 14 -1.35 -5.09 9.09
CA PHE A 14 -1.80 -4.34 7.93
C PHE A 14 -1.16 -4.84 6.63
N ALA A 15 0.13 -5.18 6.64
CA ALA A 15 0.78 -5.79 5.48
C ALA A 15 0.14 -7.13 5.09
N THR A 16 -0.28 -7.92 6.08
CA THR A 16 -1.02 -9.17 5.85
C THR A 16 -2.38 -8.91 5.22
N GLU A 17 -3.07 -7.84 5.62
CA GLU A 17 -4.31 -7.39 4.98
C GLU A 17 -4.09 -6.98 3.52
N ILE A 18 -3.05 -6.21 3.24
CA ILE A 18 -2.65 -5.83 1.87
C ILE A 18 -2.44 -7.08 1.01
N LEU A 19 -1.66 -8.05 1.52
CA LEU A 19 -1.44 -9.32 0.82
C LEU A 19 -2.74 -10.12 0.63
N ALA A 20 -3.63 -10.11 1.64
CA ALA A 20 -4.91 -10.81 1.58
C ALA A 20 -5.85 -10.21 0.52
N ALA A 21 -5.74 -8.90 0.27
CA ALA A 21 -6.58 -8.20 -0.70
C ALA A 21 -6.29 -8.61 -2.15
N LEU A 22 -5.07 -9.07 -2.44
CA LEU A 22 -4.69 -9.57 -3.77
C LEU A 22 -5.54 -10.79 -4.19
N PRO A 23 -5.93 -10.87 -5.47
CA PRO A 23 -6.55 -12.06 -6.03
C PRO A 23 -5.69 -13.31 -5.79
N GLY A 24 -6.36 -14.46 -5.64
CA GLY A 24 -5.69 -15.72 -5.30
C GLY A 24 -4.55 -16.12 -6.24
N PRO A 25 -4.71 -16.04 -7.58
CA PRO A 25 -3.63 -16.30 -8.54
C PRO A 25 -2.45 -15.34 -8.39
N ASP A 26 -2.71 -14.03 -8.33
CA ASP A 26 -1.67 -12.99 -8.29
C ASP A 26 -0.88 -13.06 -6.99
N ARG A 27 -1.56 -13.25 -5.85
CA ARG A 27 -0.89 -13.47 -4.55
C ARG A 27 0.04 -14.68 -4.62
N LYS A 28 -0.43 -15.81 -5.16
CA LYS A 28 0.37 -17.04 -5.25
C LYS A 28 1.58 -16.84 -6.16
N ASP A 29 1.40 -16.09 -7.24
CA ASP A 29 2.47 -15.81 -8.18
C ASP A 29 3.53 -14.87 -7.60
N LEU A 30 3.10 -13.78 -6.95
CA LEU A 30 3.99 -12.86 -6.23
C LEU A 30 4.81 -13.60 -5.15
N VAL A 31 4.14 -14.38 -4.30
CA VAL A 31 4.82 -15.20 -3.27
C VAL A 31 5.80 -16.21 -3.89
N ARG A 32 5.48 -16.78 -5.06
CA ARG A 32 6.34 -17.73 -5.77
C ARG A 32 7.58 -17.05 -6.34
N ARG A 33 7.43 -15.93 -7.05
CA ARG A 33 8.54 -15.20 -7.70
C ARG A 33 9.60 -14.76 -6.70
N HIS A 34 9.17 -14.37 -5.49
CA HIS A 34 10.07 -13.93 -4.42
C HIS A 34 10.48 -15.04 -3.43
N GLY A 35 10.18 -16.31 -3.72
CA GLY A 35 10.58 -17.43 -2.86
C GLY A 35 9.95 -17.42 -1.46
N ALA A 36 8.89 -16.64 -1.23
CA ALA A 36 8.26 -16.41 0.07
C ALA A 36 7.31 -17.54 0.53
N ARG A 37 7.45 -18.73 -0.05
CA ARG A 37 6.54 -19.86 0.20
C ARG A 37 6.82 -20.52 1.55
N VAL A 38 5.75 -20.79 2.30
CA VAL A 38 5.83 -21.60 3.52
C VAL A 38 5.69 -23.08 3.15
N LYS A 39 6.71 -23.89 3.50
CA LYS A 39 6.66 -25.35 3.33
C LYS A 39 5.51 -25.94 4.15
N ILE A 40 4.73 -26.81 3.53
CA ILE A 40 3.62 -27.52 4.18
C ILE A 40 4.22 -28.79 4.82
N GLY A 41 4.39 -28.79 6.15
CA GLY A 41 4.80 -29.96 6.93
C GLY A 41 3.62 -30.62 7.65
N ALA A 42 3.84 -31.82 8.20
CA ALA A 42 2.85 -32.54 9.00
C ALA A 42 2.54 -31.75 10.30
N GLY A 43 1.31 -31.23 10.41
CA GLY A 43 0.90 -30.28 11.44
C GLY A 43 0.48 -28.92 10.87
N THR A 44 -0.36 -28.93 9.82
CA THR A 44 -0.68 -27.79 8.95
C THR A 44 -1.03 -26.51 9.73
N LEU A 45 -0.25 -25.43 9.52
CA LEU A 45 -0.57 -24.11 10.03
C LEU A 45 -1.99 -23.68 9.61
N LYS A 46 -2.71 -23.01 10.51
CA LYS A 46 -3.99 -22.38 10.15
C LYS A 46 -3.74 -21.40 8.98
N ARG A 47 -4.72 -21.28 8.08
CA ARG A 47 -4.61 -20.44 6.87
C ARG A 47 -4.13 -19.01 7.18
N ALA A 48 -4.64 -18.40 8.26
CA ALA A 48 -4.22 -17.07 8.71
C ALA A 48 -2.74 -17.02 9.12
N GLN A 49 -2.26 -18.00 9.90
CA GLN A 49 -0.85 -18.08 10.33
C GLN A 49 0.09 -18.31 9.15
N ARG A 50 -0.36 -19.13 8.18
CA ARG A 50 0.39 -19.35 6.94
C ARG A 50 0.51 -18.05 6.16
N LEU A 51 -0.59 -17.33 5.96
CA LEU A 51 -0.59 -16.06 5.23
C LEU A 51 0.31 -15.02 5.89
N ALA A 52 0.25 -14.86 7.22
CA ALA A 52 1.13 -13.96 7.95
C ALA A 52 2.62 -14.32 7.77
N LYS A 53 2.96 -15.61 7.77
CA LYS A 53 4.33 -16.07 7.53
C LYS A 53 4.77 -15.86 6.07
N GLU A 54 3.89 -16.12 5.10
CA GLU A 54 4.14 -15.80 3.68
C GLU A 54 4.35 -14.29 3.49
N CYS A 55 3.55 -13.45 4.17
CA CYS A 55 3.66 -12.00 4.17
C CYS A 55 5.01 -11.53 4.72
N ARG A 56 5.44 -12.01 5.89
CA ARG A 56 6.76 -11.66 6.46
C ARG A 56 7.91 -12.01 5.52
N LEU A 57 7.88 -13.20 4.93
CA LEU A 57 8.91 -13.62 3.98
C LEU A 57 8.89 -12.74 2.72
N LEU A 58 7.70 -12.42 2.21
CA LEU A 58 7.53 -11.57 1.04
C LEU A 58 8.02 -10.14 1.31
N LEU A 59 7.63 -9.52 2.42
CA LEU A 59 8.11 -8.19 2.80
C LEU A 59 9.64 -8.16 2.91
N SER A 60 10.24 -9.19 3.53
CA SER A 60 11.70 -9.27 3.62
C SER A 60 12.37 -9.36 2.25
N ALA A 61 11.77 -10.08 1.30
CA ALA A 61 12.27 -10.17 -0.07
C ALA A 61 12.07 -8.86 -0.85
N LEU A 62 10.90 -8.22 -0.74
CA LEU A 62 10.59 -6.97 -1.42
C LEU A 62 11.48 -5.81 -0.97
N ARG A 63 11.76 -5.70 0.34
CA ARG A 63 12.69 -4.67 0.88
C ARG A 63 14.11 -4.78 0.34
N LYS A 64 14.51 -5.96 -0.14
CA LYS A 64 15.85 -6.22 -0.71
C LYS A 64 15.85 -6.21 -2.24
N SER A 65 14.69 -6.02 -2.84
CA SER A 65 14.50 -6.07 -4.29
C SER A 65 14.61 -4.66 -4.86
N ASP A 66 15.32 -4.50 -5.97
CA ASP A 66 15.31 -3.25 -6.74
C ASP A 66 14.11 -3.16 -7.70
N ASP A 67 13.34 -4.25 -7.82
CA ASP A 67 12.12 -4.31 -8.63
C ASP A 67 10.98 -3.51 -7.98
N VAL A 68 10.79 -2.27 -8.44
CA VAL A 68 9.71 -1.37 -8.00
C VAL A 68 8.34 -1.90 -8.41
N ASP A 69 8.22 -2.55 -9.55
CA ASP A 69 6.94 -3.06 -10.04
C ASP A 69 6.44 -4.24 -9.18
N ALA A 70 7.34 -5.07 -8.68
CA ALA A 70 7.00 -6.09 -7.67
C ALA A 70 6.48 -5.46 -6.37
N LYS A 71 7.08 -4.35 -5.91
CA LYS A 71 6.62 -3.62 -4.72
C LYS A 71 5.25 -2.97 -4.96
N ARG A 72 5.03 -2.38 -6.14
CA ARG A 72 3.71 -1.85 -6.57
C ARG A 72 2.66 -2.95 -6.64
N SER A 73 3.00 -4.11 -7.19
CA SER A 73 2.11 -5.27 -7.28
C SER A 73 1.62 -5.72 -5.91
N PHE A 74 2.47 -5.63 -4.89
CA PHE A 74 2.07 -5.94 -3.51
C PHE A 74 0.93 -5.03 -3.00
N LEU A 75 0.99 -3.72 -3.30
CA LEU A 75 -0.02 -2.74 -2.87
C LEU A 75 -1.27 -2.74 -3.76
N GLN A 76 -1.13 -3.10 -5.03
CA GLN A 76 -2.17 -2.93 -6.05
C GLN A 76 -3.49 -3.61 -5.70
N GLY A 77 -3.46 -4.82 -5.12
CA GLY A 77 -4.68 -5.54 -4.74
C GLY A 77 -5.51 -4.83 -3.67
N TRP A 78 -4.83 -4.13 -2.75
CA TRP A 78 -5.48 -3.33 -1.71
C TRP A 78 -6.00 -2.01 -2.28
N LEU A 79 -5.23 -1.38 -3.17
CA LEU A 79 -5.62 -0.13 -3.85
C LEU A 79 -6.75 -0.31 -4.87
N ALA A 80 -6.84 -1.45 -5.53
CA ALA A 80 -7.89 -1.72 -6.52
C ALA A 80 -9.32 -1.60 -5.94
N ARG A 81 -9.48 -1.89 -4.63
CA ARG A 81 -10.76 -1.72 -3.91
C ARG A 81 -11.07 -0.27 -3.56
N ARG A 82 -10.11 0.64 -3.78
CA ARG A 82 -10.16 2.06 -3.45
C ARG A 82 -10.00 2.91 -4.73
N ALA A 83 -10.44 2.37 -5.87
CA ALA A 83 -10.35 3.03 -7.16
C ALA A 83 -11.01 4.42 -7.18
N GLN A 84 -12.11 4.62 -6.45
CA GLN A 84 -12.75 5.94 -6.33
C GLN A 84 -11.83 6.99 -5.72
N MET A 85 -11.04 6.63 -4.70
CA MET A 85 -10.05 7.53 -4.11
C MET A 85 -8.95 7.87 -5.12
N ILE A 86 -8.48 6.88 -5.87
CA ILE A 86 -7.45 7.07 -6.91
C ILE A 86 -7.94 8.05 -7.97
N VAL A 87 -9.15 7.84 -8.49
CA VAL A 87 -9.79 8.73 -9.46
C VAL A 87 -9.91 10.15 -8.89
N ALA A 88 -10.45 10.30 -7.69
CA ALA A 88 -10.63 11.61 -7.08
C ALA A 88 -9.29 12.36 -6.86
N PHE A 89 -8.21 11.66 -6.51
CA PHE A 89 -6.87 12.28 -6.46
C PHE A 89 -6.38 12.71 -7.84
N LEU A 90 -6.49 11.84 -8.84
CA LEU A 90 -6.01 12.15 -10.18
C LEU A 90 -6.79 13.29 -10.82
N ASP A 91 -8.12 13.32 -10.64
CA ASP A 91 -9.00 14.43 -11.04
C ASP A 91 -8.56 15.73 -10.35
N ALA A 92 -8.36 15.70 -9.03
CA ALA A 92 -7.88 16.87 -8.26
C ALA A 92 -6.47 17.31 -8.67
N TRP A 93 -5.68 16.41 -9.23
CA TRP A 93 -4.36 16.71 -9.76
C TRP A 93 -4.36 17.08 -11.25
N GLU A 94 -5.52 17.05 -11.90
CA GLU A 94 -5.69 17.31 -13.33
C GLU A 94 -4.85 16.36 -14.20
N VAL A 95 -4.72 15.10 -13.76
CA VAL A 95 -3.98 14.05 -14.48
C VAL A 95 -4.95 13.31 -15.40
N GLU A 96 -4.61 13.18 -16.68
CA GLU A 96 -5.41 12.40 -17.62
C GLU A 96 -5.36 10.90 -17.26
N HIS A 97 -6.55 10.28 -17.13
CA HIS A 97 -6.65 8.87 -16.77
C HIS A 97 -7.92 8.23 -17.32
N GLN A 98 -7.91 6.90 -17.46
CA GLN A 98 -9.08 6.11 -17.79
C GLN A 98 -9.54 5.30 -16.57
N GLY A 99 -10.47 5.85 -15.79
CA GLY A 99 -11.00 5.19 -14.59
C GLY A 99 -9.95 4.92 -13.51
N GLY A 100 -8.97 5.81 -13.35
CA GLY A 100 -7.86 5.67 -12.40
C GLY A 100 -6.61 4.98 -12.96
N ILE A 101 -6.62 4.62 -14.24
CA ILE A 101 -5.45 4.07 -14.95
C ILE A 101 -4.75 5.21 -15.70
N VAL A 102 -3.45 5.38 -15.43
CA VAL A 102 -2.58 6.36 -16.08
C VAL A 102 -1.56 5.66 -16.97
N GLU A 103 -1.09 6.34 -18.02
CA GLU A 103 -0.08 5.78 -18.95
C GLU A 103 1.34 5.79 -18.35
N ASP A 104 1.67 6.83 -17.59
CA ASP A 104 2.95 6.95 -16.88
C ASP A 104 2.81 7.77 -15.57
N PHE A 105 3.90 7.82 -14.80
CA PHE A 105 3.97 8.48 -13.50
C PHE A 105 4.93 9.69 -13.47
N SER A 106 5.35 10.22 -14.63
CA SER A 106 6.31 11.33 -14.70
C SER A 106 5.80 12.62 -14.03
N TRP A 107 4.48 12.82 -14.00
CA TRP A 107 3.81 13.95 -13.35
C TRP A 107 3.98 13.97 -11.83
N VAL A 108 4.28 12.83 -11.19
CA VAL A 108 4.39 12.73 -9.71
C VAL A 108 5.45 13.68 -9.18
N GLU A 109 6.58 13.83 -9.89
CA GLU A 109 7.68 14.73 -9.50
C GLU A 109 7.31 16.21 -9.64
N SER A 110 6.22 16.54 -10.35
CA SER A 110 5.74 17.92 -10.53
C SER A 110 4.70 18.33 -9.49
N LEU A 111 4.22 17.41 -8.66
CA LEU A 111 3.24 17.68 -7.62
C LEU A 111 3.87 18.37 -6.41
N ASP A 112 3.43 19.59 -6.13
CA ASP A 112 3.78 20.31 -4.92
C ASP A 112 2.92 19.93 -3.71
N ALA A 113 3.44 20.21 -2.52
CA ALA A 113 2.79 19.86 -1.25
C ALA A 113 1.44 20.56 -1.05
N GLU A 114 1.25 21.76 -1.59
CA GLU A 114 0.02 22.54 -1.41
C GLU A 114 -1.12 21.94 -2.24
N LYS A 115 -0.86 21.62 -3.51
CA LYS A 115 -1.80 20.93 -4.40
C LYS A 115 -2.22 19.58 -3.80
N VAL A 116 -1.26 18.83 -3.27
CA VAL A 116 -1.54 17.54 -2.61
C VAL A 116 -2.37 17.73 -1.33
N LYS A 117 -2.08 18.73 -0.49
CA LYS A 117 -2.89 19.04 0.71
C LYS A 117 -4.34 19.38 0.36
N ARG A 118 -4.56 20.26 -0.61
CA ARG A 118 -5.92 20.61 -1.06
C ARG A 118 -6.66 19.39 -1.60
N SER A 119 -5.99 18.54 -2.38
CA SER A 119 -6.60 17.30 -2.89
C SER A 119 -7.02 16.35 -1.76
N LEU A 120 -6.25 16.26 -0.67
CA LEU A 120 -6.63 15.45 0.49
C LEU A 120 -7.93 15.92 1.14
N GLU A 121 -8.12 17.23 1.27
CA GLU A 121 -9.35 17.83 1.80
C GLU A 121 -10.55 17.50 0.91
N THR A 122 -10.42 17.76 -0.39
CA THR A 122 -11.47 17.46 -1.38
C THR A 122 -11.83 15.97 -1.41
N VAL A 123 -10.83 15.08 -1.42
CA VAL A 123 -11.07 13.62 -1.44
C VAL A 123 -11.79 13.16 -0.16
N ARG A 124 -11.44 13.72 1.01
CA ARG A 124 -12.12 13.40 2.28
C ARG A 124 -13.57 13.88 2.32
N GLU A 125 -13.86 15.02 1.70
CA GLU A 125 -15.23 15.53 1.57
C GLU A 125 -16.07 14.63 0.63
N GLN A 126 -15.49 14.19 -0.48
CA GLN A 126 -16.17 13.32 -1.45
C GLN A 126 -16.35 11.88 -0.95
N LEU A 127 -15.39 11.40 -0.15
CA LEU A 127 -15.35 10.03 0.37
C LEU A 127 -15.26 10.06 1.91
N PRO A 128 -16.35 10.35 2.63
CA PRO A 128 -16.34 10.51 4.08
C PRO A 128 -15.96 9.22 4.83
N ASP A 129 -16.21 8.06 4.23
CA ASP A 129 -15.87 6.74 4.79
C ASP A 129 -14.46 6.27 4.40
N LEU A 130 -13.65 7.14 3.78
CA LEU A 130 -12.30 6.79 3.38
C LEU A 130 -11.41 6.49 4.59
N GLU A 131 -10.83 5.29 4.60
CA GLU A 131 -9.86 4.91 5.62
C GLU A 131 -8.68 5.89 5.65
N PRO A 132 -8.31 6.45 6.83
CA PRO A 132 -7.25 7.46 6.92
C PRO A 132 -5.89 7.03 6.37
N VAL A 133 -5.59 5.73 6.37
CA VAL A 133 -4.34 5.16 5.83
C VAL A 133 -4.34 5.08 4.30
N ALA A 134 -5.50 5.09 3.64
CA ALA A 134 -5.58 4.84 2.20
C ALA A 134 -4.76 5.82 1.34
N PRO A 135 -4.77 7.14 1.61
CA PRO A 135 -3.88 8.07 0.92
C PRO A 135 -2.40 7.73 1.11
N LEU A 136 -1.98 7.28 2.29
CA LEU A 136 -0.59 6.92 2.56
C LEU A 136 -0.13 5.72 1.70
N VAL A 137 -0.98 4.70 1.55
CA VAL A 137 -0.68 3.54 0.68
C VAL A 137 -0.57 3.98 -0.78
N TYR A 138 -1.47 4.85 -1.24
CA TYR A 138 -1.44 5.33 -2.62
C TYR A 138 -0.23 6.24 -2.88
N PHE A 139 0.11 7.12 -1.94
CA PHE A 139 1.28 7.98 -2.07
C PHE A 139 2.58 7.19 -2.05
N ALA A 140 2.65 6.09 -1.30
CA ALA A 140 3.76 5.14 -1.37
C ALA A 140 3.80 4.39 -2.71
N TYR A 141 2.66 4.00 -3.27
CA TYR A 141 2.56 3.39 -4.61
C TYR A 141 3.11 4.30 -5.72
N LEU A 142 2.82 5.60 -5.64
CA LEU A 142 3.33 6.63 -6.54
C LEU A 142 4.77 7.06 -6.22
N GLU A 143 5.28 6.74 -5.03
CA GLU A 143 6.52 7.29 -4.48
C GLU A 143 6.53 8.82 -4.37
N LEU A 144 5.36 9.42 -4.08
CA LEU A 144 5.14 10.86 -4.06
C LEU A 144 6.12 11.58 -3.10
N PRO A 145 6.98 12.50 -3.56
CA PRO A 145 8.06 13.06 -2.73
C PRO A 145 7.55 13.79 -1.47
N VAL A 146 6.46 14.54 -1.60
CA VAL A 146 5.91 15.42 -0.55
C VAL A 146 5.09 14.71 0.54
N THR A 147 4.98 13.38 0.55
CA THR A 147 4.09 12.64 1.48
C THR A 147 4.20 13.07 2.95
N GLU A 148 5.42 13.23 3.47
CA GLU A 148 5.63 13.52 4.90
C GLU A 148 5.31 14.98 5.25
N GLU A 149 5.25 15.87 4.26
CA GLU A 149 4.82 17.26 4.45
C GLU A 149 3.30 17.39 4.50
N VAL A 150 2.58 16.40 3.95
CA VAL A 150 1.12 16.43 3.74
C VAL A 150 0.35 15.47 4.66
N LEU A 151 1.00 14.41 5.16
CA LEU A 151 0.39 13.43 6.06
C LEU A 151 1.19 13.29 7.35
N ASP A 152 0.49 13.18 8.48
CA ASP A 152 1.07 12.73 9.74
C ASP A 152 1.24 11.19 9.71
N VAL A 153 2.34 10.77 9.10
CA VAL A 153 2.69 9.35 8.91
C VAL A 153 2.79 8.61 10.24
N GLU A 154 3.35 9.24 11.28
CA GLU A 154 3.51 8.62 12.59
C GLU A 154 2.15 8.34 13.24
N ALA A 155 1.23 9.29 13.20
CA ALA A 155 -0.12 9.10 13.72
C ALA A 155 -0.86 7.97 12.97
N LEU A 156 -0.69 7.89 11.65
CA LEU A 156 -1.27 6.83 10.83
C LEU A 156 -0.71 5.45 11.17
N TRP A 157 0.58 5.31 11.44
CA TRP A 157 1.16 4.03 11.87
C TRP A 157 0.76 3.62 13.28
N ARG A 158 0.64 4.59 14.19
CA ARG A 158 0.16 4.32 15.54
C ARG A 158 -1.28 3.79 15.55
N SER A 159 -2.15 4.29 14.66
CA SER A 159 -3.55 3.82 14.60
C SER A 159 -3.69 2.40 14.05
N LEU A 160 -2.74 1.93 13.26
CA LEU A 160 -2.74 0.57 12.67
C LEU A 160 -1.98 -0.46 13.51
N THR A 161 -1.13 0.01 14.42
CA THR A 161 -0.44 -0.88 15.35
C THR A 161 -1.42 -1.19 16.47
N PRO A 162 -1.78 -2.47 16.71
CA PRO A 162 -2.59 -2.82 17.87
C PRO A 162 -1.90 -2.24 19.10
N ALA A 163 -2.63 -1.48 19.93
CA ALA A 163 -2.13 -1.11 21.25
C ALA A 163 -1.57 -2.40 21.87
N ALA A 164 -0.26 -2.41 22.14
CA ALA A 164 0.34 -3.57 22.77
C ALA A 164 -0.55 -3.91 23.97
N ALA A 165 -1.11 -5.11 23.97
CA ALA A 165 -1.81 -5.59 25.15
C ALA A 165 -0.77 -5.51 26.27
N GLU A 166 -0.92 -4.50 27.13
CA GLU A 166 -0.19 -4.38 28.37
C GLU A 166 -0.47 -5.69 29.12
N GLY A 167 0.50 -6.59 29.08
CA GLY A 167 0.52 -7.84 29.82
C GLY A 167 1.11 -7.62 31.20
#